data_AF-A0A7H9FIG1-F1
#
_entry.id   AF-A0A7H9FIG1-F1
#
_cell.length_a   1.000
_cell.length_b   1.000
_cell.length_c   1.000
_cell.angle_alpha   90.00
_cell.angle_beta   90.00
_cell.angle_gamma   90.00
#
_symmetry.space_group_name_H-M   'P 1'
#
loop_
_entity.id
_entity.type
_entity.pdbx_description
1 polymer ?
#
loop_
_entity_poly.entity_id
_entity_poly.type
_entity_poly.pdbx_seq_one_letter_code
_entity_poly.pdbx_strand_id
1 'polypeptide(L)'
;MTATKMNAQEIIQFIANAEKKTSVKVTFEGQLATAVPSSVVKLGNVLFGDWKDVAPLLEGLVENQDYVVEQDARNSAVPLLDKRAINARIEPGAIIRDQVEIGDNAVIMMGAVINIGAEIGAGTMIDMGAILGGRAIVGKNSHVGAGAVLAGVIEPASAEPVRVGDNVLIGANAVVIEGVQIGSGSVVAAGAIVTQDVPENVVVAGVPARIIKEIDAQTQQKTALEDALRTL
;
A
#
# COMPACT_ATOMS: atom_id res chain seq x y z
N MET A 1 -18.85 0.14 8.69
CA MET A 1 -18.58 -1.24 9.14
C MET A 1 -17.09 -1.34 9.30
N THR A 2 -16.58 -1.60 10.50
CA THR A 2 -15.15 -1.93 10.68
C THR A 2 -14.91 -3.23 9.93
N ALA A 3 -14.18 -3.18 8.82
CA ALA A 3 -13.83 -4.38 8.07
C ALA A 3 -13.05 -5.31 9.02
N THR A 4 -13.54 -6.53 9.19
CA THR A 4 -12.84 -7.54 9.99
C THR A 4 -11.54 -7.90 9.29
N LYS A 5 -10.44 -7.88 10.05
CA LYS A 5 -9.10 -8.29 9.60
C LYS A 5 -9.14 -9.62 8.85
N MET A 6 -8.62 -9.65 7.63
CA MET A 6 -8.46 -10.89 6.86
C MET A 6 -7.16 -11.61 7.25
N ASN A 7 -7.24 -12.92 7.44
CA ASN A 7 -6.07 -13.77 7.55
C ASN A 7 -5.44 -14.08 6.17
N ALA A 8 -4.31 -14.78 6.17
CA ALA A 8 -3.56 -15.08 4.95
C ALA A 8 -4.39 -15.89 3.92
N GLN A 9 -5.13 -16.92 4.36
CA GLN A 9 -6.01 -17.69 3.47
C GLN A 9 -7.14 -16.85 2.89
N GLU A 10 -7.74 -15.97 3.70
CA GLU A 10 -8.80 -15.08 3.26
C GLU A 10 -8.29 -14.08 2.22
N ILE A 11 -7.09 -13.53 2.41
CA ILE A 11 -6.43 -12.66 1.41
C ILE A 11 -6.22 -13.42 0.10
N ILE A 12 -5.69 -14.64 0.15
CA ILE A 12 -5.48 -15.46 -1.07
C ILE A 12 -6.82 -15.71 -1.77
N GLN A 13 -7.85 -16.08 -1.02
CA GLN A 13 -9.17 -16.35 -1.58
C GLN A 13 -9.82 -15.08 -2.17
N PHE A 14 -9.64 -13.93 -1.51
CA PHE A 14 -10.07 -12.63 -2.03
C PHE A 14 -9.42 -12.31 -3.36
N ILE A 15 -8.09 -12.47 -3.46
CA ILE A 15 -7.35 -12.24 -4.71
C ILE A 15 -7.81 -13.20 -5.80
N ALA A 16 -7.96 -14.49 -5.48
CA ALA A 16 -8.35 -15.53 -6.43
C ALA A 16 -9.75 -15.30 -7.01
N ASN A 17 -10.66 -14.73 -6.21
CA ASN A 17 -12.04 -14.46 -6.62
C ASN A 17 -12.24 -13.07 -7.24
N ALA A 18 -11.22 -12.21 -7.23
CA ALA A 18 -11.32 -10.87 -7.78
C ALA A 18 -11.38 -10.89 -9.31
N GLU A 19 -12.40 -10.26 -9.89
CA GLU A 19 -12.57 -10.17 -11.34
C GLU A 19 -11.60 -9.15 -11.94
N LYS A 20 -10.83 -9.55 -12.96
CA LYS A 20 -9.98 -8.62 -13.73
C LYS A 20 -10.84 -7.66 -14.56
N LYS A 21 -10.55 -6.37 -14.45
CA LYS A 21 -11.24 -5.29 -15.18
C LYS A 21 -10.25 -4.34 -15.84
N THR A 22 -10.72 -3.69 -16.90
CA THR A 22 -10.07 -2.53 -17.52
C THR A 22 -11.03 -1.36 -17.40
N SER A 23 -11.10 -0.79 -16.20
CA SER A 23 -12.01 0.31 -15.91
C SER A 23 -11.63 1.53 -16.73
N VAL A 24 -12.63 2.16 -17.34
CA VAL A 24 -12.48 3.40 -18.09
C VAL A 24 -13.49 4.43 -17.61
N LYS A 25 -13.10 5.70 -17.74
CA LYS A 25 -14.01 6.83 -17.74
C LYS A 25 -14.01 7.41 -19.15
N VAL A 26 -15.18 7.50 -19.77
CA VAL A 26 -15.31 8.04 -21.12
C VAL A 26 -16.20 9.26 -21.12
N THR A 27 -15.69 10.37 -21.64
CA THR A 27 -16.50 11.55 -21.95
C THR A 27 -16.76 11.55 -23.45
N PHE A 28 -18.02 11.60 -23.89
CA PHE A 28 -18.37 11.46 -25.30
C PHE A 28 -19.35 12.55 -25.74
N GLU A 29 -19.37 12.89 -27.02
CA GLU A 29 -20.40 13.72 -27.63
C GLU A 29 -21.42 12.88 -28.40
N GLY A 30 -22.60 13.47 -28.64
CA GLY A 30 -23.67 12.83 -29.39
C GLY A 30 -24.57 11.88 -28.60
N GLN A 31 -25.22 10.97 -29.33
CA GLN A 31 -26.21 10.05 -28.79
C GLN A 31 -25.78 8.60 -29.00
N LEU A 32 -25.95 7.78 -27.95
CA LEU A 32 -25.73 6.33 -28.03
C LEU A 32 -26.88 5.68 -28.81
N ALA A 33 -26.56 4.83 -29.79
CA ALA A 33 -27.56 4.06 -30.53
C ALA A 33 -28.27 3.00 -29.68
N THR A 34 -27.60 2.50 -28.64
CA THR A 34 -28.05 1.37 -27.84
C THR A 34 -28.30 1.76 -26.39
N ALA A 35 -29.15 0.99 -25.71
CA ALA A 35 -29.36 1.16 -24.27
C ALA A 35 -28.08 0.81 -23.50
N VAL A 36 -27.79 1.60 -22.47
CA VAL A 36 -26.62 1.36 -21.60
C VAL A 36 -26.89 0.13 -20.72
N PRO A 37 -26.01 -0.88 -20.71
CA PRO A 37 -26.17 -2.06 -19.87
C PRO A 37 -26.02 -1.69 -18.38
N SER A 38 -26.59 -2.50 -17.49
CA SER A 38 -26.51 -2.26 -16.04
C SER A 38 -25.09 -2.31 -15.46
N SER A 39 -24.12 -2.89 -16.18
CA SER A 39 -22.71 -2.90 -15.80
C SER A 39 -21.98 -1.59 -16.07
N VAL A 40 -22.59 -0.66 -16.83
CA VAL A 40 -22.02 0.65 -17.15
C VAL A 40 -22.84 1.74 -16.47
N VAL A 41 -22.16 2.61 -15.72
CA VAL A 41 -22.78 3.78 -15.10
C VAL A 41 -22.69 4.95 -16.08
N LYS A 42 -23.84 5.55 -16.41
CA LYS A 42 -23.92 6.76 -17.24
C LYS A 42 -24.37 7.96 -16.40
N LEU A 43 -23.59 9.04 -16.43
CA LEU A 43 -23.91 10.33 -15.82
C LEU A 43 -23.78 11.43 -16.87
N GLY A 44 -24.89 11.91 -17.43
CA GLY A 44 -24.87 12.83 -18.57
C GLY A 44 -24.13 12.20 -19.75
N ASN A 45 -23.09 12.87 -20.22
CA ASN A 45 -22.22 12.43 -21.33
C ASN A 45 -20.94 11.71 -20.85
N VAL A 46 -20.97 11.17 -19.64
CA VAL A 46 -19.85 10.42 -19.06
C VAL A 46 -20.28 8.98 -18.78
N LEU A 47 -19.45 8.03 -19.21
CA LEU A 47 -19.58 6.59 -18.94
C LEU A 47 -18.47 6.12 -18.00
N PHE A 48 -18.83 5.25 -17.06
CA PHE A 48 -17.89 4.52 -16.20
C PHE A 48 -18.20 3.03 -16.29
N GLY A 49 -17.20 2.20 -16.56
CA GLY A 49 -17.39 0.76 -16.69
C GLY A 49 -16.14 0.02 -17.14
N ASP A 50 -16.24 -1.30 -17.31
CA ASP A 50 -15.19 -2.09 -17.92
C ASP A 50 -15.15 -1.84 -19.44
N TRP A 51 -13.95 -1.75 -20.01
CA TRP A 51 -13.75 -1.46 -21.43
C TRP A 51 -14.54 -2.40 -22.35
N LYS A 52 -14.65 -3.68 -21.98
CA LYS A 52 -15.41 -4.68 -22.75
C LYS A 52 -16.90 -4.33 -22.93
N ASP A 53 -17.47 -3.61 -21.96
CA ASP A 53 -18.89 -3.21 -21.98
C ASP A 53 -19.07 -1.79 -22.52
N VAL A 54 -18.06 -0.92 -22.37
CA VAL A 54 -18.10 0.48 -22.84
C VAL A 54 -17.77 0.59 -24.33
N ALA A 55 -16.81 -0.17 -24.86
CA ALA A 55 -16.37 -0.05 -26.25
C ALA A 55 -17.52 -0.22 -27.28
N PRO A 56 -18.43 -1.20 -27.14
CA PRO A 56 -19.55 -1.34 -28.09
C PRO A 56 -20.52 -0.15 -28.08
N LEU A 57 -20.61 0.59 -26.97
CA LEU A 57 -21.46 1.80 -26.88
C LEU A 57 -20.87 2.94 -27.72
N LEU A 58 -19.55 3.05 -27.78
CA LEU A 58 -18.85 4.10 -28.51
C LEU A 58 -18.84 3.84 -30.03
N GLU A 59 -18.72 2.57 -30.43
CA GLU A 59 -18.86 2.16 -31.84
C GLU A 59 -20.26 2.52 -32.41
N GLY A 60 -21.26 2.60 -31.54
CA GLY A 60 -22.65 2.93 -31.88
C GLY A 60 -23.02 4.41 -31.77
N LEU A 61 -22.07 5.35 -31.76
CA LEU A 61 -22.39 6.79 -31.73
C LEU A 61 -23.00 7.25 -33.06
N VAL A 62 -24.22 7.81 -32.99
CA VAL A 62 -24.98 8.21 -34.20
C VAL A 62 -24.70 9.63 -34.68
N GLU A 63 -24.20 10.49 -33.80
CA GLU A 63 -23.88 11.90 -34.05
C GLU A 63 -22.63 12.28 -33.25
N ASN A 64 -21.89 13.30 -33.69
CA ASN A 64 -20.74 13.89 -32.98
C ASN A 64 -19.84 12.84 -32.31
N GLN A 65 -19.17 12.00 -33.13
CA GLN A 65 -18.45 10.79 -32.72
C GLN A 65 -17.15 11.03 -31.93
N ASP A 66 -16.96 12.21 -31.36
CA ASP A 66 -15.79 12.55 -30.58
C ASP A 66 -15.95 12.04 -29.14
N TYR A 67 -14.89 11.43 -28.62
CA TYR A 67 -14.84 10.99 -27.23
C TYR A 67 -13.40 10.98 -26.71
N VAL A 68 -13.28 11.06 -25.39
CA VAL A 68 -12.02 10.96 -24.65
C VAL A 68 -12.14 9.80 -23.66
N VAL A 69 -11.20 8.87 -23.74
CA VAL A 69 -11.08 7.74 -22.81
C VAL A 69 -9.95 8.02 -21.83
N GLU A 70 -10.28 8.03 -20.54
CA GLU A 70 -9.33 8.02 -19.45
C GLU A 70 -9.23 6.59 -18.89
N GLN A 71 -8.00 6.09 -18.73
CA GLN A 71 -7.71 4.73 -18.27
C GLN A 71 -6.46 4.72 -17.39
N ASP A 72 -6.52 4.00 -16.27
CA ASP A 72 -5.47 3.95 -15.25
C ASP A 72 -4.93 2.53 -14.96
N ALA A 73 -5.71 1.48 -15.25
CA ALA A 73 -5.31 0.08 -15.05
C ALA A 73 -5.85 -0.88 -16.12
N ARG A 74 -5.09 -1.95 -16.44
CA ARG A 74 -5.45 -2.99 -17.43
C ARG A 74 -5.48 -4.36 -16.76
N ASN A 75 -6.58 -5.08 -16.90
CA ASN A 75 -6.78 -6.41 -16.29
C ASN A 75 -6.46 -6.44 -14.79
N SER A 76 -6.70 -5.33 -14.08
CA SER A 76 -6.50 -5.24 -12.63
C SER A 76 -7.73 -5.82 -11.92
N ALA A 77 -7.50 -6.59 -10.85
CA ALA A 77 -8.56 -7.29 -10.13
C ALA A 77 -8.76 -6.78 -8.71
N VAL A 78 -7.66 -6.57 -7.98
CA VAL A 78 -7.70 -6.06 -6.60
C VAL A 78 -7.92 -4.54 -6.63
N PRO A 79 -8.99 -4.03 -6.00
CA PRO A 79 -9.26 -2.59 -5.95
C PRO A 79 -8.27 -1.85 -5.04
N LEU A 80 -8.30 -0.52 -5.10
CA LEU A 80 -7.61 0.35 -4.15
C LEU A 80 -8.46 0.57 -2.90
N LEU A 81 -7.80 0.84 -1.77
CA LEU A 81 -8.45 1.11 -0.49
C LEU A 81 -9.25 2.42 -0.54
N ASP A 82 -10.48 2.40 0.00
CA ASP A 82 -11.24 3.63 0.25
C ASP A 82 -10.70 4.35 1.49
N LYS A 83 -9.93 5.40 1.25
CA LYS A 83 -9.21 6.16 2.29
C LYS A 83 -9.98 7.35 2.88
N ARG A 84 -11.22 7.63 2.44
CA ARG A 84 -11.94 8.87 2.79
C ARG A 84 -12.29 9.01 4.27
N ALA A 85 -12.40 7.90 4.99
CA ALA A 85 -12.83 7.86 6.39
C ALA A 85 -11.77 7.27 7.34
N ILE A 86 -10.54 7.09 6.86
CA ILE A 86 -9.43 6.56 7.68
C ILE A 86 -8.91 7.69 8.57
N ASN A 87 -8.75 7.43 9.87
CA ASN A 87 -8.19 8.37 10.83
C ASN A 87 -6.64 8.42 10.75
N ALA A 88 -6.13 8.76 9.58
CA ALA A 88 -4.69 8.82 9.28
C ALA A 88 -4.44 9.86 8.18
N ARG A 89 -3.18 10.31 8.05
CA ARG A 89 -2.77 11.22 6.97
C ARG A 89 -2.23 10.41 5.78
N ILE A 90 -2.86 10.54 4.62
CA ILE A 90 -2.47 9.81 3.41
C ILE A 90 -2.27 10.81 2.27
N GLU A 91 -1.02 10.99 1.87
CA GLU A 91 -0.61 12.02 0.91
C GLU A 91 -0.94 11.63 -0.55
N PRO A 92 -1.06 12.61 -1.46
CA PRO A 92 -1.28 12.37 -2.88
C PRO A 92 -0.20 11.47 -3.50
N GLY A 93 -0.63 10.58 -4.41
CA GLY A 93 0.24 9.65 -5.11
C GLY A 93 0.58 8.36 -4.34
N ALA A 94 0.19 8.22 -3.07
CA ALA A 94 0.26 6.94 -2.38
C ALA A 94 -0.71 5.92 -3.01
N ILE A 95 -0.21 4.73 -3.34
CA ILE A 95 -0.98 3.63 -3.95
C ILE A 95 -1.17 2.53 -2.90
N ILE A 96 -2.41 2.33 -2.48
CA ILE A 96 -2.77 1.44 -1.38
C ILE A 96 -3.84 0.48 -1.89
N ARG A 97 -3.54 -0.82 -1.94
CA ARG A 97 -4.53 -1.84 -2.29
C ARG A 97 -5.55 -2.01 -1.17
N ASP A 98 -6.73 -2.50 -1.54
CA ASP A 98 -7.75 -2.89 -0.57
C ASP A 98 -7.24 -3.95 0.42
N GLN A 99 -7.93 -4.09 1.55
CA GLN A 99 -7.55 -4.98 2.66
C GLN A 99 -6.15 -4.64 3.25
N VAL A 100 -5.79 -3.36 3.28
CA VAL A 100 -4.65 -2.84 4.05
C VAL A 100 -5.19 -2.21 5.33
N GLU A 101 -4.54 -2.48 6.46
CA GLU A 101 -4.86 -1.89 7.74
C GLU A 101 -3.96 -0.69 8.03
N ILE A 102 -4.58 0.45 8.34
CA ILE A 102 -3.88 1.70 8.67
C ILE A 102 -4.37 2.15 10.05
N GLY A 103 -3.47 2.12 11.03
CA GLY A 103 -3.74 2.54 12.40
C GLY A 103 -3.90 4.06 12.54
N ASP A 104 -4.51 4.46 13.65
CA ASP A 104 -4.77 5.86 13.97
C ASP A 104 -3.49 6.72 13.90
N ASN A 105 -3.61 7.91 13.32
CA ASN A 105 -2.53 8.89 13.20
C ASN A 105 -1.28 8.40 12.45
N ALA A 106 -1.38 7.28 11.71
CA ALA A 106 -0.34 6.90 10.76
C ALA A 106 -0.21 7.96 9.66
N VAL A 107 0.96 8.02 9.04
CA VAL A 107 1.28 8.94 7.94
C VAL A 107 1.81 8.14 6.77
N ILE A 108 1.11 8.21 5.63
CA ILE A 108 1.52 7.57 4.38
C ILE A 108 1.94 8.68 3.41
N MET A 109 3.23 8.76 3.12
CA MET A 109 3.82 9.82 2.30
C MET A 109 3.68 9.55 0.79
N MET A 110 3.97 10.57 0.00
CA MET A 110 3.81 10.56 -1.45
C MET A 110 4.54 9.40 -2.11
N GLY A 111 3.85 8.71 -3.02
CA GLY A 111 4.44 7.63 -3.82
C GLY A 111 4.70 6.32 -3.08
N ALA A 112 4.37 6.22 -1.78
CA ALA A 112 4.42 4.94 -1.09
C ALA A 112 3.50 3.91 -1.75
N VAL A 113 3.94 2.65 -1.83
CA VAL A 113 3.20 1.55 -2.45
C VAL A 113 2.96 0.46 -1.40
N ILE A 114 1.69 0.24 -1.06
CA ILE A 114 1.31 -0.67 0.02
C ILE A 114 0.40 -1.76 -0.55
N ASN A 115 0.89 -2.99 -0.49
CA ASN A 115 0.22 -4.15 -1.07
C ASN A 115 -0.78 -4.78 -0.07
N ILE A 116 -1.70 -5.58 -0.62
CA ILE A 116 -2.80 -6.20 0.11
C ILE A 116 -2.33 -6.97 1.36
N GLY A 117 -3.09 -6.84 2.44
CA GLY A 117 -2.83 -7.49 3.73
C GLY A 117 -1.75 -6.83 4.57
N ALA A 118 -1.10 -5.77 4.09
CA ALA A 118 -0.15 -5.03 4.92
C ALA A 118 -0.85 -4.36 6.11
N GLU A 119 -0.13 -4.27 7.22
CA GLU A 119 -0.62 -3.71 8.47
C GLU A 119 0.32 -2.60 8.95
N ILE A 120 -0.22 -1.43 9.24
CA ILE A 120 0.55 -0.25 9.65
C ILE A 120 0.02 0.22 11.00
N GLY A 121 0.86 0.13 12.03
CA GLY A 121 0.50 0.50 13.40
C GLY A 121 0.20 1.99 13.56
N ALA A 122 -0.47 2.31 14.66
CA ALA A 122 -0.82 3.68 15.02
C ALA A 122 0.43 4.57 15.12
N GLY A 123 0.30 5.80 14.64
CA GLY A 123 1.38 6.78 14.65
C GLY A 123 2.63 6.33 13.91
N THR A 124 2.56 5.41 12.94
CA THR A 124 3.70 5.00 12.11
C THR A 124 3.78 5.81 10.82
N MET A 125 4.99 6.06 10.33
CA MET A 125 5.22 6.76 9.07
C MET A 125 5.76 5.78 8.02
N ILE A 126 5.08 5.72 6.89
CA ILE A 126 5.57 5.09 5.66
C ILE A 126 6.00 6.23 4.74
N ASP A 127 7.30 6.42 4.63
CA ASP A 127 7.90 7.59 3.98
C ASP A 127 7.87 7.46 2.45
N MET A 128 8.30 8.53 1.76
CA MET A 128 8.12 8.70 0.32
C MET A 128 8.69 7.53 -0.47
N GLY A 129 7.88 6.96 -1.35
CA GLY A 129 8.28 5.85 -2.23
C GLY A 129 8.61 4.54 -1.51
N ALA A 130 8.39 4.41 -0.20
CA ALA A 130 8.56 3.15 0.50
C ALA A 130 7.57 2.08 0.00
N ILE A 131 8.00 0.83 0.00
CA ILE A 131 7.23 -0.31 -0.51
C ILE A 131 6.96 -1.30 0.63
N LEU A 132 5.68 -1.53 0.92
CA LEU A 132 5.22 -2.59 1.80
C LEU A 132 4.66 -3.72 0.94
N GLY A 133 5.39 -4.83 0.90
CA GLY A 133 4.97 -6.06 0.24
C GLY A 133 3.73 -6.67 0.88
N GLY A 134 3.14 -7.67 0.21
CA GLY A 134 1.91 -8.31 0.68
C GLY A 134 2.09 -8.86 2.09
N ARG A 135 1.12 -8.60 2.97
CA ARG A 135 1.14 -8.99 4.39
C ARG A 135 2.27 -8.39 5.25
N ALA A 136 3.08 -7.45 4.77
CA ALA A 136 4.11 -6.82 5.61
C ALA A 136 3.47 -6.10 6.81
N ILE A 137 4.01 -6.31 8.01
CA ILE A 137 3.45 -5.77 9.26
C ILE A 137 4.44 -4.78 9.85
N VAL A 138 3.97 -3.58 10.19
CA VAL A 138 4.75 -2.55 10.87
C VAL A 138 4.03 -2.15 12.16
N GLY A 139 4.76 -2.21 13.28
CA GLY A 139 4.29 -1.82 14.60
C GLY A 139 3.98 -0.32 14.70
N LYS A 140 3.73 0.13 15.93
CA LYS A 140 3.37 1.50 16.27
C LYS A 140 4.60 2.40 16.33
N ASN A 141 4.39 3.68 16.07
CA ASN A 141 5.41 4.72 16.24
C ASN A 141 6.72 4.43 15.48
N SER A 142 6.65 3.66 14.39
CA SER A 142 7.80 3.29 13.56
C SER A 142 7.95 4.27 12.38
N HIS A 143 9.09 4.21 11.70
CA HIS A 143 9.39 5.00 10.50
C HIS A 143 10.03 4.09 9.46
N VAL A 144 9.30 3.82 8.38
CA VAL A 144 9.84 3.13 7.19
C VAL A 144 10.34 4.19 6.22
N GLY A 145 11.65 4.39 6.18
CA GLY A 145 12.29 5.50 5.47
C GLY A 145 12.10 5.44 3.96
N ALA A 146 12.36 6.58 3.31
CA ALA A 146 12.08 6.76 1.89
C ALA A 146 12.73 5.67 1.01
N GLY A 147 11.94 5.10 0.10
CA GLY A 147 12.37 4.04 -0.81
C GLY A 147 12.73 2.71 -0.15
N ALA A 148 12.56 2.54 1.18
CA ALA A 148 12.78 1.26 1.83
C ALA A 148 11.76 0.21 1.35
N VAL A 149 12.18 -1.05 1.31
CA VAL A 149 11.35 -2.17 0.82
C VAL A 149 11.22 -3.23 1.90
N LEU A 150 9.98 -3.50 2.31
CA LEU A 150 9.63 -4.67 3.11
C LEU A 150 9.12 -5.75 2.17
N ALA A 151 9.84 -6.86 2.04
CA ALA A 151 9.46 -7.92 1.12
C ALA A 151 8.10 -8.52 1.48
N GLY A 152 7.34 -8.92 0.45
CA GLY A 152 5.98 -9.40 0.58
C GLY A 152 5.89 -10.91 0.63
N VAL A 153 4.96 -11.42 1.41
CA VAL A 153 4.67 -12.86 1.51
C VAL A 153 3.16 -13.06 1.45
N ILE A 154 2.60 -13.24 0.25
CA ILE A 154 1.18 -13.60 0.09
C ILE A 154 1.00 -15.11 0.22
N GLU A 155 1.90 -15.88 -0.37
CA GLU A 155 1.86 -17.34 -0.41
C GLU A 155 3.23 -17.96 -0.08
N PRO A 156 3.27 -19.15 0.55
CA PRO A 156 2.14 -19.88 1.09
C PRO A 156 1.54 -19.18 2.33
N ALA A 157 0.27 -19.42 2.62
CA ALA A 157 -0.42 -18.77 3.73
C ALA A 157 0.22 -19.04 5.12
N SER A 158 0.91 -20.18 5.25
CA SER A 158 1.64 -20.55 6.46
C SER A 158 2.97 -19.81 6.62
N ALA A 159 3.47 -19.12 5.60
CA ALA A 159 4.70 -18.35 5.70
C ALA A 159 4.46 -17.06 6.49
N GLU A 160 5.40 -16.76 7.37
CA GLU A 160 5.41 -15.50 8.12
C GLU A 160 5.82 -14.35 7.19
N PRO A 161 5.12 -13.22 7.24
CA PRO A 161 5.54 -12.03 6.52
C PRO A 161 6.67 -11.31 7.26
N VAL A 162 7.24 -10.30 6.61
CA VAL A 162 8.08 -9.32 7.31
C VAL A 162 7.30 -8.68 8.44
N ARG A 163 7.90 -8.64 9.64
CA ARG A 163 7.35 -7.93 10.79
C ARG A 163 8.37 -6.93 11.32
N VAL A 164 7.93 -5.70 11.48
CA VAL A 164 8.67 -4.62 12.11
C VAL A 164 7.98 -4.31 13.43
N GLY A 165 8.74 -4.31 14.53
CA GLY A 165 8.23 -3.99 15.87
C GLY A 165 7.85 -2.52 16.04
N ASP A 166 7.60 -2.15 17.29
CA ASP A 166 7.26 -0.78 17.67
C ASP A 166 8.52 0.08 17.78
N ASN A 167 8.41 1.38 17.49
CA ASN A 167 9.50 2.35 17.61
C ASN A 167 10.74 2.01 16.78
N VAL A 168 10.56 1.35 15.63
CA VAL A 168 11.67 0.98 14.73
C VAL A 168 11.89 2.07 13.70
N LEU A 169 13.16 2.39 13.44
CA LEU A 169 13.57 3.23 12.31
C LEU A 169 14.23 2.38 11.24
N ILE A 170 13.62 2.33 10.05
CA ILE A 170 14.21 1.71 8.86
C ILE A 170 14.74 2.84 7.98
N GLY A 171 16.05 2.87 7.77
CA GLY A 171 16.70 3.90 6.97
C GLY A 171 16.31 3.83 5.49
N ALA A 172 16.50 4.96 4.80
CA ALA A 172 16.17 5.08 3.38
C ALA A 172 16.82 3.99 2.53
N ASN A 173 16.09 3.48 1.53
CA ASN A 173 16.50 2.42 0.61
C ASN A 173 17.01 1.12 1.29
N ALA A 174 16.71 0.88 2.56
CA ALA A 174 16.97 -0.40 3.18
C ALA A 174 16.00 -1.47 2.65
N VAL A 175 16.42 -2.73 2.64
CA VAL A 175 15.60 -3.88 2.22
C VAL A 175 15.53 -4.89 3.34
N VAL A 176 14.33 -5.36 3.66
CA VAL A 176 14.06 -6.42 4.62
C VAL A 176 13.48 -7.60 3.86
N ILE A 177 14.20 -8.72 3.83
CA ILE A 177 13.78 -9.90 3.06
C ILE A 177 12.62 -10.64 3.74
N GLU A 178 11.98 -11.53 2.99
CA GLU A 178 10.77 -12.27 3.39
C GLU A 178 10.94 -12.98 4.74
N GLY A 179 9.92 -12.88 5.59
CA GLY A 179 9.85 -13.58 6.88
C GLY A 179 10.71 -12.99 8.01
N VAL A 180 11.57 -12.01 7.75
CA VAL A 180 12.43 -11.40 8.78
C VAL A 180 11.59 -10.64 9.82
N GLN A 181 11.95 -10.85 11.09
CA GLN A 181 11.39 -10.16 12.25
C GLN A 181 12.39 -9.10 12.77
N ILE A 182 11.98 -7.84 12.83
CA ILE A 182 12.76 -6.73 13.39
C ILE A 182 12.19 -6.37 14.76
N GLY A 183 12.99 -6.55 15.79
CA GLY A 183 12.64 -6.24 17.17
C GLY A 183 12.40 -4.75 17.41
N SER A 184 11.59 -4.45 18.42
CA SER A 184 11.20 -3.10 18.80
C SER A 184 12.40 -2.23 19.17
N GLY A 185 12.30 -0.93 18.91
CA GLY A 185 13.34 0.06 19.24
C GLY A 185 14.62 -0.04 18.40
N SER A 186 14.69 -0.96 17.44
CA SER A 186 15.88 -1.16 16.61
C SER A 186 15.98 -0.15 15.47
N VAL A 187 17.20 0.01 14.95
CA VAL A 187 17.51 0.90 13.83
C VAL A 187 18.18 0.10 12.72
N VAL A 188 17.60 0.15 11.52
CA VAL A 188 18.21 -0.38 10.30
C VAL A 188 18.84 0.80 9.56
N ALA A 189 20.15 0.78 9.35
CA ALA A 189 20.83 1.85 8.64
C ALA A 189 20.36 1.96 7.18
N ALA A 190 20.46 3.16 6.61
CA ALA A 190 20.13 3.40 5.21
C ALA A 190 20.93 2.48 4.27
N GLY A 191 20.27 1.94 3.26
CA GLY A 191 20.85 1.02 2.27
C GLY A 191 21.23 -0.37 2.80
N ALA A 192 20.88 -0.71 4.04
CA ALA A 192 21.16 -2.05 4.58
C ALA A 192 20.24 -3.11 3.95
N ILE A 193 20.74 -4.34 3.81
CA ILE A 193 19.94 -5.50 3.39
C ILE A 193 19.85 -6.48 4.56
N VAL A 194 18.70 -6.50 5.23
CA VAL A 194 18.44 -7.33 6.41
C VAL A 194 18.02 -8.72 5.95
N THR A 195 18.89 -9.70 6.21
CA THR A 195 18.72 -11.10 5.77
C THR A 195 18.39 -12.08 6.91
N GLN A 196 18.36 -11.60 8.15
CA GLN A 196 18.14 -12.38 9.36
C GLN A 196 17.41 -11.51 10.38
N ASP A 197 16.74 -12.15 11.34
CA ASP A 197 16.05 -11.47 12.42
C ASP A 197 16.97 -10.51 13.19
N VAL A 198 16.40 -9.38 13.57
CA VAL A 198 17.09 -8.31 14.29
C VAL A 198 16.53 -8.29 15.71
N PRO A 199 17.37 -8.47 16.75
CA PRO A 199 16.93 -8.32 18.14
C PRO A 199 16.34 -6.93 18.42
N GLU A 200 15.70 -6.77 19.57
CA GLU A 200 15.26 -5.45 20.03
C GLU A 200 16.45 -4.56 20.40
N ASN A 201 16.26 -3.23 20.29
CA ASN A 201 17.20 -2.21 20.73
C ASN A 201 18.64 -2.37 20.18
N VAL A 202 18.78 -2.72 18.90
CA VAL A 202 20.09 -2.76 18.22
C VAL A 202 20.10 -1.91 16.96
N VAL A 203 21.30 -1.53 16.54
CA VAL A 203 21.55 -0.91 15.23
C VAL A 203 22.17 -1.97 14.32
N VAL A 204 21.56 -2.19 13.15
CA VAL A 204 22.11 -3.05 12.09
C VAL A 204 22.47 -2.23 10.86
N ALA A 205 23.56 -2.59 10.19
CA ALA A 205 24.01 -1.92 8.96
C ALA A 205 24.74 -2.89 8.02
N GLY A 206 24.80 -2.53 6.73
CA GLY A 206 25.57 -3.23 5.72
C GLY A 206 24.77 -4.19 4.84
N VAL A 207 25.48 -4.84 3.92
CA VAL A 207 24.93 -5.80 2.96
C VAL A 207 25.82 -7.07 2.97
N PRO A 208 25.37 -8.16 3.59
CA PRO A 208 24.18 -8.27 4.42
C PRO A 208 24.31 -7.51 5.75
N ALA A 209 23.19 -7.10 6.34
CA ALA A 209 23.16 -6.32 7.57
C ALA A 209 23.73 -7.12 8.75
N ARG A 210 24.49 -6.45 9.61
CA ARG A 210 25.05 -7.00 10.85
C ARG A 210 24.81 -6.02 11.98
N ILE A 211 24.68 -6.54 13.20
CA ILE A 211 24.62 -5.72 14.42
C ILE A 211 25.95 -4.96 14.53
N ILE A 212 25.87 -3.63 14.58
CA ILE A 212 27.03 -2.76 14.73
C ILE A 212 27.06 -2.08 16.10
N LYS A 213 25.92 -2.03 16.79
CA LYS A 213 25.80 -1.35 18.09
C LYS A 213 24.53 -1.79 18.83
N GLU A 214 24.60 -1.87 20.16
CA GLU A 214 23.43 -1.92 21.03
C GLU A 214 22.98 -0.50 21.40
N ILE A 215 21.67 -0.27 21.47
CA ILE A 215 21.10 1.03 21.76
C ILE A 215 21.05 1.22 23.28
N ASP A 216 21.83 2.18 23.77
CA ASP A 216 21.79 2.67 25.15
C ASP A 216 20.85 3.88 25.29
N ALA A 217 20.57 4.28 26.54
CA ALA A 217 19.68 5.41 26.85
C ALA A 217 20.11 6.75 26.20
N GLN A 218 21.42 6.95 25.95
CA GLN A 218 21.92 8.15 25.27
C GLN A 218 21.65 8.11 23.77
N THR A 219 21.64 6.92 23.17
CA THR A 219 21.38 6.71 21.74
C THR A 219 19.88 6.86 21.44
N GLN A 220 19.00 6.41 22.34
CA GLN A 220 17.55 6.57 22.20
C GLN A 220 17.10 8.02 21.98
N GLN A 221 17.73 8.99 22.66
CA GLN A 221 17.39 10.42 22.46
C GLN A 221 17.73 10.94 21.07
N LYS A 222 18.76 10.40 20.40
CA LYS A 222 19.21 10.89 19.08
C LYS A 222 18.43 10.26 17.91
N THR A 223 17.79 9.12 18.15
CA THR A 223 16.97 8.41 17.17
C THR A 223 15.48 8.52 17.46
N ALA A 224 15.10 9.34 18.45
CA ALA A 224 13.71 9.58 18.79
C ALA A 224 12.98 10.19 17.58
N LEU A 225 11.85 9.59 17.23
CA LEU A 225 11.02 10.05 16.14
C LEU A 225 10.21 11.26 16.62
N GLU A 226 10.17 12.33 15.84
CA GLU A 226 9.44 13.54 16.22
C GLU A 226 7.92 13.35 16.02
N ASP A 227 7.18 13.37 17.13
CA ASP A 227 5.72 13.20 17.11
C ASP A 227 4.98 14.36 16.42
N ALA A 228 5.59 15.54 16.34
CA ALA A 228 4.97 16.73 15.73
C ALA A 228 4.57 16.51 14.26
N LEU A 229 5.28 15.65 13.52
CA LEU A 229 4.96 15.31 12.14
C LEU A 229 3.73 14.40 12.01
N ARG A 230 3.29 13.80 13.12
CA ARG A 230 2.18 12.83 13.19
C ARG A 230 0.87 13.45 13.71
N THR A 231 0.93 14.71 14.16
CA THR A 231 -0.20 15.46 14.73
C THR A 231 -0.84 16.48 13.79
N LEU A 232 -0.35 16.58 12.54
CA LEU A 232 -0.92 17.40 11.46
C LEU A 232 -1.93 16.61 10.64
#